data_AF-A0A2V0PA06-F1
#
_entry.id   AF-A0A2V0PA06-F1
#
_cell.length_a   1.000
_cell.length_b   1.000
_cell.length_c   1.000
_cell.angle_alpha   90.00
_cell.angle_beta   90.00
_cell.angle_gamma   90.00
#
_symmetry.space_group_name_H-M   'P 1'
#
loop_
_entity.id
_entity.type
_entity.pdbx_description
1 polymer ?
#
loop_
_entity_poly.entity_id
_entity_poly.type
_entity_poly.pdbx_seq_one_letter_code
_entity_poly.pdbx_strand_id
1 'polypeptide(L)'
;MAAPPPPPPPPPSADAASAAENRLTVSFRALERSRTTLEDFALTYFPLHGLELPKDLFRFLDVLVWVEATIYQMDEDNEALSAAGAPLPGLRFEAGAALWEVLRRRGLWDERIEAELESGVRYWELERRICCAMAEHELAAAWRAAAAGQQQQQQQQQQQQQQQKPHLEGEDRQQQQGQQQQQQQQQQQQQQQQQQQQQQQQGQQQQQGQQQQQQQREGEDPPPTQPPQQPPPPPAAFDPGFSPADALAAHAAKSFDYRLLHLLLQRLAGAPYDEALLAFMAVDERLVDIGDDLTDYEDDVVANSFNVYRAFLHLHGPDAQLLLARRISELEAERARLLARLPERQRRLIAARQADAAEGQGSDKWVFPAPILRERAFREREREAEAAAARGVKPA
;
A
#
# COMPACT_ATOMS: atom_id res chain seq x y z
N MET A 1 -24.58 -42.31 19.83
CA MET A 1 -23.20 -42.82 20.02
C MET A 1 -22.50 -42.69 18.68
N ALA A 2 -21.58 -41.74 18.54
CA ALA A 2 -20.83 -41.52 17.30
C ALA A 2 -19.76 -42.61 17.16
N ALA A 3 -19.59 -43.16 15.96
CA ALA A 3 -18.58 -44.16 15.67
C ALA A 3 -17.16 -43.59 15.82
N PRO A 4 -16.19 -44.36 16.35
CA PRO A 4 -14.82 -43.92 16.47
C PRO A 4 -14.20 -43.68 15.08
N PRO A 5 -13.29 -42.70 14.95
CA PRO A 5 -12.62 -42.40 13.69
C PRO A 5 -11.77 -43.59 13.23
N PRO A 6 -11.62 -43.77 11.90
CA PRO A 6 -10.80 -44.85 11.35
C PRO A 6 -9.34 -44.70 11.78
N PRO A 7 -8.62 -45.82 11.98
CA PRO A 7 -7.21 -45.78 12.35
C PRO A 7 -6.36 -45.14 11.24
N PRO A 8 -5.26 -44.47 11.60
CA PRO A 8 -4.38 -43.83 10.63
C PRO A 8 -3.77 -44.87 9.67
N PRO A 9 -3.48 -44.49 8.41
CA PRO A 9 -2.88 -45.38 7.44
C PRO A 9 -1.49 -45.85 7.92
N PRO A 10 -1.08 -47.09 7.55
CA PRO A 10 0.23 -47.62 7.93
C PRO A 10 1.36 -46.75 7.35
N PRO A 11 2.51 -46.66 8.04
CA PRO A 11 3.66 -45.93 7.53
C PRO A 11 4.15 -46.54 6.20
N PRO A 12 4.61 -45.72 5.25
CA PRO A 12 5.12 -46.20 3.96
C PRO A 12 6.33 -47.13 4.16
N SER A 13 6.51 -48.10 3.25
CA SER A 13 7.64 -49.03 3.27
C SER A 13 8.98 -48.32 3.06
N ALA A 14 10.07 -48.93 3.54
CA ALA A 14 11.43 -48.39 3.38
C ALA A 14 11.84 -48.17 1.90
N ASP A 15 11.28 -48.95 0.97
CA ASP A 15 11.54 -48.81 -0.48
C ASP A 15 10.84 -47.57 -1.08
N ALA A 16 9.61 -47.28 -0.64
CA ALA A 16 8.97 -46.00 -0.96
C ALA A 16 9.71 -44.82 -0.31
N ALA A 17 10.43 -45.08 0.79
CA ALA A 17 11.23 -44.07 1.46
C ALA A 17 12.50 -43.67 0.73
N SER A 18 13.25 -44.64 0.21
CA SER A 18 14.39 -44.36 -0.66
C SER A 18 13.99 -43.65 -1.97
N ALA A 19 12.78 -43.91 -2.48
CA ALA A 19 12.32 -43.32 -3.73
C ALA A 19 12.19 -41.80 -3.67
N ALA A 20 11.74 -41.23 -2.55
CA ALA A 20 11.51 -39.78 -2.43
C ALA A 20 12.79 -38.94 -2.29
N GLU A 21 13.78 -39.44 -1.54
CA GLU A 21 15.10 -38.77 -1.43
C GLU A 21 15.89 -38.82 -2.74
N ASN A 22 15.56 -39.77 -3.62
CA ASN A 22 16.18 -39.93 -4.94
C ASN A 22 15.35 -39.29 -6.07
N ARG A 23 14.31 -38.50 -5.77
CA ARG A 23 13.58 -37.75 -6.81
C ARG A 23 14.42 -36.55 -7.25
N LEU A 24 14.57 -36.40 -8.57
CA LEU A 24 15.24 -35.26 -9.17
C LEU A 24 14.28 -34.06 -9.17
N THR A 25 14.33 -33.27 -8.11
CA THR A 25 13.43 -32.11 -7.91
C THR A 25 14.14 -30.79 -7.75
N VAL A 26 15.46 -30.72 -7.90
CA VAL A 26 16.22 -29.47 -7.75
C VAL A 26 17.16 -29.34 -8.94
N SER A 27 17.04 -28.23 -9.67
CA SER A 27 17.95 -27.89 -10.76
C SER A 27 19.27 -27.34 -10.22
N PHE A 28 20.34 -27.44 -11.02
CA PHE A 28 21.61 -26.80 -10.66
C PHE A 28 21.46 -25.27 -10.52
N ARG A 29 20.56 -24.66 -11.30
CA ARG A 29 20.27 -23.22 -11.24
C ARG A 29 19.62 -22.85 -9.90
N ALA A 30 18.64 -23.60 -9.45
CA ALA A 30 17.99 -23.38 -8.15
C ALA A 30 19.00 -23.52 -6.99
N LEU A 31 19.89 -24.51 -7.07
CA LEU A 31 20.99 -24.68 -6.13
C LEU A 31 21.96 -23.49 -6.14
N GLU A 32 22.32 -22.97 -7.32
CA GLU A 32 23.20 -21.81 -7.45
C GLU A 32 22.55 -20.55 -6.88
N ARG A 33 21.25 -20.32 -7.14
CA ARG A 33 20.47 -19.21 -6.57
C ARG A 33 20.41 -19.26 -5.05
N SER A 34 20.21 -20.45 -4.46
CA SER A 34 20.15 -20.61 -3.00
C SER A 34 21.43 -20.21 -2.27
N ARG A 35 22.58 -20.19 -2.95
CA ARG A 35 23.89 -19.98 -2.30
C ARG A 35 23.97 -18.63 -1.59
N THR A 36 23.62 -17.55 -2.29
CA THR A 36 23.75 -16.19 -1.75
C THR A 36 22.80 -15.99 -0.57
N THR A 37 21.55 -16.44 -0.70
CA THR A 37 20.57 -16.43 0.39
C THR A 37 21.08 -17.16 1.62
N LEU A 38 21.66 -18.35 1.46
CA LEU A 38 22.20 -19.12 2.60
C LEU A 38 23.43 -18.47 3.22
N GLU A 39 24.29 -17.84 2.44
CA GLU A 39 25.45 -17.11 2.95
C GLU A 39 25.00 -15.92 3.81
N ASP A 40 24.13 -15.07 3.27
CA ASP A 40 23.60 -13.90 3.96
C ASP A 40 22.79 -14.31 5.20
N PHE A 41 21.96 -15.34 5.08
CA PHE A 41 21.19 -15.88 6.18
C PHE A 41 22.10 -16.44 7.27
N ALA A 42 23.13 -17.20 6.90
CA ALA A 42 24.04 -17.80 7.87
C ALA A 42 24.80 -16.72 8.65
N LEU A 43 25.40 -15.77 7.94
CA LEU A 43 26.19 -14.69 8.54
C LEU A 43 25.33 -13.79 9.44
N THR A 44 24.07 -13.56 9.07
CA THR A 44 23.17 -12.66 9.79
C THR A 44 22.49 -13.33 10.99
N TYR A 45 21.91 -14.51 10.82
CA TYR A 45 20.95 -15.06 11.81
C TYR A 45 21.50 -16.18 12.68
N PHE A 46 22.54 -16.92 12.27
CA PHE A 46 23.10 -17.97 13.13
C PHE A 46 23.51 -17.43 14.52
N PRO A 47 24.22 -16.30 14.62
CA PRO A 47 24.55 -15.73 15.92
C PRO A 47 23.31 -15.40 16.77
N LEU A 48 22.21 -14.98 16.17
CA LEU A 48 20.95 -14.65 16.85
C LEU A 48 20.27 -15.89 17.45
N HIS A 49 20.37 -17.02 16.75
CA HIS A 49 19.92 -18.35 17.23
C HIS A 49 20.92 -19.01 18.18
N GLY A 50 22.05 -18.35 18.49
CA GLY A 50 23.08 -18.90 19.37
C GLY A 50 23.94 -19.98 18.73
N LEU A 51 23.97 -20.04 17.40
CA LEU A 51 24.76 -20.98 16.60
C LEU A 51 26.11 -20.37 16.21
N GLU A 52 27.12 -21.22 16.08
CA GLU A 52 28.50 -20.85 15.80
C GLU A 52 28.90 -21.19 14.36
N LEU A 53 29.41 -20.19 13.63
CA LEU A 53 29.99 -20.38 12.31
C LEU A 53 31.48 -20.76 12.38
N PRO A 54 31.98 -21.61 11.47
CA PRO A 54 31.24 -22.32 10.41
C PRO A 54 30.68 -23.68 10.87
N LYS A 55 30.93 -24.09 12.12
CA LYS A 55 30.67 -25.44 12.63
C LYS A 55 29.19 -25.83 12.53
N ASP A 56 28.28 -25.00 13.03
CA ASP A 56 26.85 -25.29 13.00
C ASP A 56 26.27 -25.15 11.60
N LEU A 57 26.86 -24.30 10.74
CA LEU A 57 26.48 -24.24 9.33
C LEU A 57 26.74 -25.59 8.65
N PHE A 58 27.94 -26.14 8.78
CA PHE A 58 28.26 -27.46 8.22
C PHE A 58 27.43 -28.59 8.84
N ARG A 59 27.01 -28.45 10.11
CA ARG A 59 26.15 -29.41 10.78
C ARG A 59 24.74 -29.46 10.17
N PHE A 60 24.24 -28.33 9.67
CA PHE A 60 22.87 -28.18 9.16
C PHE A 60 22.80 -28.00 7.64
N LEU A 61 23.96 -28.00 6.98
CA LEU A 61 24.12 -27.61 5.57
C LEU A 61 23.22 -28.41 4.63
N ASP A 62 23.12 -29.72 4.83
CA ASP A 62 22.34 -30.59 3.94
C ASP A 62 20.85 -30.21 3.95
N VAL A 63 20.28 -29.92 5.12
CA VAL A 63 18.87 -29.51 5.24
C VAL A 63 18.68 -28.10 4.72
N LEU A 64 19.54 -27.15 5.10
CA LEU A 64 19.39 -25.75 4.72
C LEU A 64 19.54 -25.57 3.20
N VAL A 65 20.56 -26.20 2.60
CA VAL A 65 20.75 -26.20 1.14
C VAL A 65 19.59 -26.88 0.43
N TRP A 66 19.16 -28.04 0.91
CA TRP A 66 18.05 -28.77 0.27
C TRP A 66 16.75 -27.96 0.29
N VAL A 67 16.38 -27.40 1.44
CA VAL A 67 15.15 -26.63 1.60
C VAL A 67 15.18 -25.39 0.71
N GLU A 68 16.25 -24.60 0.80
CA GLU A 68 16.35 -23.34 0.07
C GLU A 68 16.38 -23.56 -1.45
N ALA A 69 17.18 -24.51 -1.92
CA ALA A 69 17.22 -24.86 -3.33
C ALA A 69 15.87 -25.44 -3.80
N THR A 70 15.13 -26.12 -2.94
CA THR A 70 13.77 -26.59 -3.26
C THR A 70 12.78 -25.44 -3.40
N ILE A 71 12.86 -24.41 -2.54
CA ILE A 71 12.03 -23.21 -2.66
C ILE A 71 12.33 -22.48 -3.98
N TYR A 72 13.61 -22.30 -4.32
CA TYR A 72 13.98 -21.73 -5.62
C TYR A 72 13.51 -22.57 -6.81
N GLN A 73 13.50 -23.91 -6.70
CA GLN A 73 12.90 -24.72 -7.76
C GLN A 73 11.40 -24.46 -7.88
N MET A 74 10.68 -24.39 -6.76
CA MET A 74 9.24 -24.11 -6.76
C MET A 74 8.95 -22.72 -7.35
N ASP A 75 9.84 -21.76 -7.12
CA ASP A 75 9.79 -20.43 -7.74
C ASP A 75 9.99 -20.49 -9.26
N GLU A 76 10.99 -21.22 -9.76
CA GLU A 76 11.19 -21.44 -11.20
C GLU A 76 9.98 -22.14 -11.86
N ASP A 77 9.44 -23.15 -11.20
CA ASP A 77 8.23 -23.86 -11.65
C ASP A 77 7.01 -22.91 -11.65
N ASN A 78 6.93 -22.02 -10.66
CA ASN A 78 5.88 -21.00 -10.53
C ASN A 78 5.97 -19.98 -11.68
N GLU A 79 7.15 -19.45 -11.98
CA GLU A 79 7.40 -18.54 -13.10
C GLU A 79 7.03 -19.19 -14.43
N ALA A 80 7.46 -20.44 -14.66
CA ALA A 80 7.18 -21.17 -15.90
C ALA A 80 5.68 -21.39 -16.12
N LEU A 81 4.94 -21.75 -15.06
CA LEU A 81 3.49 -21.90 -15.12
C LEU A 81 2.77 -20.56 -15.36
N SER A 82 3.28 -19.48 -14.78
CA SER A 82 2.76 -18.12 -15.00
C SER A 82 2.93 -17.70 -16.46
N ALA A 83 4.11 -17.95 -17.04
CA ALA A 83 4.39 -17.68 -18.46
C ALA A 83 3.50 -18.50 -19.42
N ALA A 84 3.10 -19.71 -19.00
CA ALA A 84 2.19 -20.57 -19.77
C ALA A 84 0.69 -20.22 -19.61
N GLY A 85 0.34 -19.26 -18.75
CA GLY A 85 -1.05 -18.87 -18.47
C GLY A 85 -1.86 -19.93 -17.73
N ALA A 86 -1.21 -20.80 -16.94
CA ALA A 86 -1.87 -21.87 -16.22
C ALA A 86 -2.75 -21.32 -15.06
N PRO A 87 -3.99 -21.84 -14.87
CA PRO A 87 -4.91 -21.36 -13.84
C PRO A 87 -4.45 -21.68 -12.41
N LEU A 88 -4.93 -20.88 -11.45
CA LEU A 88 -4.42 -20.74 -10.09
C LEU A 88 -4.66 -21.88 -9.06
N PRO A 89 -5.73 -22.72 -9.07
CA PRO A 89 -5.91 -23.61 -7.92
C PRO A 89 -5.34 -25.01 -8.17
N GLY A 90 -4.26 -25.30 -7.45
CA GLY A 90 -3.74 -26.67 -7.30
C GLY A 90 -2.23 -26.83 -7.48
N LEU A 91 -1.43 -25.78 -7.25
CA LEU A 91 0.04 -25.83 -7.31
C LEU A 91 0.59 -26.83 -6.28
N ARG A 92 0.62 -28.10 -6.67
CA ARG A 92 1.41 -29.14 -6.03
C ARG A 92 2.67 -29.28 -6.85
N PHE A 93 3.67 -28.47 -6.51
CA PHE A 93 5.00 -28.64 -7.06
C PHE A 93 5.53 -30.02 -6.65
N GLU A 94 6.09 -30.75 -7.60
CA GLU A 94 6.77 -32.02 -7.32
C GLU A 94 7.87 -31.83 -6.26
N ALA A 95 8.58 -30.70 -6.35
CA ALA A 95 9.59 -30.27 -5.39
C ALA A 95 8.98 -29.99 -3.99
N GLY A 96 7.80 -29.36 -3.93
CA GLY A 96 7.07 -29.16 -2.66
C GLY A 96 6.64 -30.47 -2.00
N ALA A 97 6.23 -31.47 -2.77
CA ALA A 97 5.93 -32.80 -2.24
C ALA A 97 7.17 -33.50 -1.67
N ALA A 98 8.32 -33.38 -2.35
CA ALA A 98 9.59 -33.90 -1.85
C ALA A 98 10.05 -33.19 -0.57
N LEU A 99 9.92 -31.86 -0.51
CA LEU A 99 10.21 -31.06 0.69
C LEU A 99 9.41 -31.56 1.91
N TRP A 100 8.10 -31.69 1.75
CA TRP A 100 7.21 -32.19 2.79
C TRP A 100 7.66 -33.57 3.31
N GLU A 101 7.98 -34.49 2.42
CA GLU A 101 8.35 -35.86 2.76
C GLU A 101 9.68 -35.93 3.52
N VAL A 102 10.69 -35.19 3.06
CA VAL A 102 12.01 -35.10 3.70
C VAL A 102 11.89 -34.49 5.10
N LEU A 103 11.18 -33.37 5.24
CA LEU A 103 11.02 -32.70 6.54
C LEU A 103 10.27 -33.57 7.55
N ARG A 104 9.22 -34.29 7.12
CA ARG A 104 8.48 -35.22 7.99
C ARG A 104 9.37 -36.37 8.47
N ARG A 105 10.16 -36.98 7.59
CA ARG A 105 11.05 -38.08 7.96
C ARG A 105 12.15 -37.68 8.91
N ARG A 106 12.70 -36.49 8.72
CA ARG A 106 13.72 -35.92 9.61
C ARG A 106 13.15 -35.40 10.94
N GLY A 107 11.84 -35.49 11.16
CA GLY A 107 11.19 -35.01 12.39
C GLY A 107 11.18 -33.48 12.51
N LEU A 108 11.38 -32.78 11.39
CA LEU A 108 11.44 -31.32 11.33
C LEU A 108 10.08 -30.69 11.04
N TRP A 109 9.13 -31.46 10.52
CA TRP A 109 7.77 -30.99 10.21
C TRP A 109 6.91 -30.80 11.47
N ASP A 110 6.25 -29.65 11.55
CA ASP A 110 5.15 -29.35 12.47
C ASP A 110 4.19 -28.32 11.86
N GLU A 111 3.17 -27.93 12.63
CA GLU A 111 2.14 -26.98 12.21
C GLU A 111 2.69 -25.59 11.84
N ARG A 112 3.82 -25.17 12.42
CA ARG A 112 4.42 -23.85 12.12
C ARG A 112 5.16 -23.88 10.79
N ILE A 113 5.90 -24.96 10.52
CA ILE A 113 6.53 -25.21 9.22
C ILE A 113 5.47 -25.29 8.11
N GLU A 114 4.38 -26.01 8.35
CA GLU A 114 3.26 -26.11 7.42
C GLU A 114 2.64 -24.74 7.12
N ALA A 115 2.34 -23.95 8.16
CA ALA A 115 1.73 -22.63 8.01
C ALA A 115 2.60 -21.64 7.22
N GLU A 116 3.94 -21.67 7.37
CA GLU A 116 4.83 -20.82 6.59
C GLU A 116 4.95 -21.26 5.13
N LEU A 117 4.97 -22.57 4.86
CA LEU A 117 4.94 -23.08 3.49
C LEU A 117 3.62 -22.74 2.79
N GLU A 118 2.49 -22.85 3.48
CA GLU A 118 1.20 -22.37 2.98
C GLU A 118 1.21 -20.85 2.75
N SER A 119 1.97 -20.09 3.55
CA SER A 119 2.16 -18.66 3.32
C SER A 119 2.90 -18.39 2.02
N GLY A 120 3.93 -19.17 1.69
CA GLY A 120 4.62 -19.10 0.40
C GLY A 120 3.70 -19.40 -0.79
N VAL A 121 2.84 -20.43 -0.67
CA VAL A 121 1.84 -20.71 -1.72
C VAL A 121 0.89 -19.53 -1.91
N ARG A 122 0.38 -18.95 -0.81
CA ARG A 122 -0.46 -17.74 -0.88
C ARG A 122 0.28 -16.55 -1.48
N TYR A 123 1.58 -16.40 -1.20
CA TYR A 123 2.40 -15.35 -1.81
C TYR A 123 2.40 -15.48 -3.33
N TRP A 124 2.75 -16.64 -3.88
CA TRP A 124 2.76 -16.85 -5.34
C TRP A 124 1.39 -16.63 -5.98
N GLU A 125 0.30 -17.04 -5.33
CA GLU A 125 -1.06 -16.76 -5.81
C GLU A 125 -1.37 -15.26 -5.89
N LEU A 126 -1.00 -14.52 -4.85
CA LEU A 126 -1.20 -13.07 -4.77
C LEU A 126 -0.31 -12.33 -5.76
N GLU A 127 0.98 -12.68 -5.83
CA GLU A 127 1.96 -12.12 -6.77
C GLU A 127 1.46 -12.24 -8.20
N ARG A 128 1.08 -13.44 -8.67
CA ARG A 128 0.56 -13.64 -10.02
C ARG A 128 -0.63 -12.73 -10.30
N ARG A 129 -1.62 -12.71 -9.39
CA ARG A 129 -2.83 -11.89 -9.56
C ARG A 129 -2.52 -10.40 -9.61
N ILE A 130 -1.71 -9.90 -8.67
CA ILE A 130 -1.36 -8.48 -8.56
C ILE A 130 -0.50 -8.06 -9.76
N CYS A 131 0.50 -8.84 -10.15
CA CYS A 131 1.37 -8.55 -11.30
C CYS A 131 0.63 -8.61 -12.63
N CYS A 132 -0.31 -9.55 -12.82
CA CYS A 132 -1.19 -9.54 -13.98
C CYS A 132 -2.02 -8.26 -14.03
N ALA A 133 -2.66 -7.87 -12.92
CA ALA A 133 -3.48 -6.67 -12.86
C ALA A 133 -2.66 -5.39 -13.11
N MET A 134 -1.49 -5.26 -12.47
CA MET A 134 -0.58 -4.12 -12.71
C MET A 134 -0.06 -4.06 -14.15
N ALA A 135 0.09 -5.21 -14.83
CA ALA A 135 0.51 -5.24 -16.24
C ALA A 135 -0.60 -4.79 -17.21
N GLU A 136 -1.88 -4.98 -16.85
CA GLU A 136 -3.04 -4.58 -17.65
C GLU A 136 -3.36 -3.09 -17.52
N HIS A 137 -3.04 -2.49 -16.37
CA HIS A 137 -3.37 -1.09 -16.07
C HIS A 137 -2.17 -0.15 -16.22
N GLU A 138 -2.35 0.95 -16.96
CA GLU A 138 -1.33 2.00 -17.09
C GLU A 138 -1.54 3.11 -16.06
N LEU A 139 -0.57 3.29 -15.15
CA LEU A 139 -0.57 4.31 -14.10
C LEU A 139 -0.84 5.73 -14.65
N ALA A 140 -0.24 6.07 -15.79
CA ALA A 140 -0.44 7.37 -16.43
C ALA A 140 -1.91 7.65 -16.77
N ALA A 141 -2.67 6.62 -17.16
CA ALA A 141 -4.10 6.78 -17.46
C ALA A 141 -4.92 6.92 -16.18
N ALA A 142 -4.61 6.11 -15.17
CA ALA A 142 -5.23 6.15 -13.85
C ALA A 142 -5.08 7.53 -13.18
N TRP A 143 -3.85 8.07 -13.17
CA TRP A 143 -3.55 9.34 -12.50
C TRP A 143 -4.19 10.53 -13.21
N ARG A 144 -4.27 10.50 -14.55
CA ARG A 144 -4.99 11.52 -15.33
C ARG A 144 -6.49 11.52 -15.03
N ALA A 145 -7.10 10.34 -14.91
CA ALA A 145 -8.52 10.21 -14.56
C ALA A 145 -8.79 10.76 -13.16
N ALA A 146 -7.92 10.46 -12.18
CA ALA A 146 -8.03 10.99 -10.81
C ALA A 146 -7.91 12.52 -10.77
N ALA A 147 -6.94 13.10 -11.49
CA ALA A 147 -6.77 14.55 -11.56
C ALA A 147 -7.98 15.26 -12.21
N ALA A 148 -8.54 14.69 -13.29
CA ALA A 148 -9.73 15.22 -13.94
C ALA A 148 -10.96 15.17 -13.01
N GLY A 149 -11.11 14.09 -12.24
CA GLY A 149 -12.17 13.96 -11.23
C GLY A 149 -12.09 15.02 -10.13
N GLN A 150 -10.89 15.27 -9.59
CA GLN A 150 -10.67 16.32 -8.58
C GLN A 150 -10.98 17.72 -9.14
N GLN A 151 -10.57 18.01 -10.38
CA GLN A 151 -10.85 19.28 -11.02
C GLN A 151 -12.35 19.48 -11.25
N GLN A 152 -13.06 18.43 -11.68
CA GLN A 152 -14.51 18.47 -11.85
C GLN A 152 -15.23 18.68 -10.51
N GLN A 153 -14.78 18.03 -9.44
CA GLN A 153 -15.34 18.20 -8.10
C GLN A 153 -15.11 19.63 -7.57
N GLN A 154 -13.91 20.21 -7.79
CA GLN A 154 -13.63 21.61 -7.46
C GLN A 154 -14.52 22.57 -8.25
N GLN A 155 -14.72 22.34 -9.55
CA GLN A 155 -15.63 23.16 -10.35
C GLN A 155 -17.07 23.06 -9.85
N GLN A 156 -17.55 21.87 -9.47
CA GLN A 156 -18.88 21.71 -8.87
C GLN A 156 -19.00 22.44 -7.53
N GLN A 157 -17.99 22.36 -6.66
CA GLN A 157 -17.99 23.11 -5.40
C GLN A 157 -18.01 24.64 -5.64
N GLN A 158 -17.23 25.14 -6.60
CA GLN A 158 -17.27 26.55 -6.98
C GLN A 158 -18.63 26.98 -7.54
N GLN A 159 -19.26 26.14 -8.38
CA GLN A 159 -20.62 26.40 -8.88
C GLN A 159 -21.66 26.42 -7.75
N GLN A 160 -21.57 25.50 -6.78
CA GLN A 160 -22.46 25.51 -5.60
C GLN A 160 -22.26 26.77 -4.76
N GLN A 161 -21.02 27.22 -4.55
CA GLN A 161 -20.74 28.49 -3.85
C GLN A 161 -21.28 29.71 -4.61
N GLN A 162 -21.19 29.73 -5.95
CA GLN A 162 -21.74 30.80 -6.77
C GLN A 162 -23.28 30.80 -6.77
N GLN A 163 -23.93 29.62 -6.72
CA GLN A 163 -25.38 29.50 -6.63
C GLN A 163 -25.95 29.82 -5.23
N GLN A 164 -25.14 29.72 -4.17
CA GLN A 164 -25.52 30.16 -2.82
C GLN A 164 -25.27 31.67 -2.61
N LYS A 165 -24.47 32.32 -3.46
CA LYS A 165 -24.17 33.75 -3.40
C LYS A 165 -25.32 34.73 -3.69
N PRO A 166 -26.40 34.41 -4.45
CA PRO A 166 -27.45 35.38 -4.69
C PRO A 166 -28.37 35.60 -3.49
N HIS A 167 -28.31 34.77 -2.44
CA HIS A 167 -29.24 34.93 -1.31
C HIS A 167 -28.83 35.99 -0.28
N LEU A 168 -27.55 36.41 -0.25
CA LEU A 168 -27.06 37.44 0.67
C LEU A 168 -26.98 38.84 0.03
N GLU A 169 -26.87 38.95 -1.30
CA GLU A 169 -26.76 40.26 -1.98
C GLU A 169 -28.14 40.90 -2.28
N GLY A 170 -29.25 40.15 -2.12
CA GLY A 170 -30.61 40.65 -2.28
C GLY A 170 -31.12 41.44 -1.07
N GLU A 171 -30.78 41.02 0.15
CA GLU A 171 -31.24 41.67 1.39
C GLU A 171 -30.46 42.98 1.67
N ASP A 172 -29.18 43.04 1.31
CA ASP A 172 -28.34 44.24 1.49
C ASP A 172 -28.74 45.40 0.56
N ARG A 173 -29.23 45.12 -0.65
CA ARG A 173 -29.73 46.17 -1.56
C ARG A 173 -31.03 46.80 -1.06
N GLN A 174 -31.90 46.02 -0.42
CA GLN A 174 -33.15 46.52 0.14
C GLN A 174 -32.91 47.29 1.46
N GLN A 175 -31.95 46.85 2.29
CA GLN A 175 -31.53 47.62 3.47
C GLN A 175 -30.76 48.91 3.11
N GLN A 176 -29.90 48.91 2.10
CA GLN A 176 -29.25 50.14 1.64
C GLN A 176 -30.23 51.12 1.02
N GLN A 177 -31.21 50.67 0.22
CA GLN A 177 -32.27 51.57 -0.27
C GLN A 177 -33.13 52.11 0.88
N GLY A 178 -33.45 51.28 1.89
CA GLY A 178 -34.14 51.71 3.11
C GLY A 178 -33.36 52.76 3.89
N GLN A 179 -32.06 52.56 4.12
CA GLN A 179 -31.20 53.55 4.79
C GLN A 179 -31.03 54.84 3.98
N GLN A 180 -30.93 54.75 2.64
CA GLN A 180 -30.80 55.94 1.79
C GLN A 180 -32.12 56.75 1.76
N GLN A 181 -33.28 56.07 1.73
CA GLN A 181 -34.58 56.73 1.91
C GLN A 181 -34.73 57.33 3.31
N GLN A 182 -34.25 56.65 4.35
CA GLN A 182 -34.32 57.16 5.72
C GLN A 182 -33.40 58.36 5.93
N GLN A 183 -32.22 58.38 5.29
CA GLN A 183 -31.33 59.55 5.26
C GLN A 183 -31.93 60.72 4.46
N GLN A 184 -32.59 60.46 3.33
CA GLN A 184 -33.31 61.50 2.60
C GLN A 184 -34.50 62.04 3.40
N GLN A 185 -35.23 61.18 4.14
CA GLN A 185 -36.28 61.63 5.05
C GLN A 185 -35.72 62.45 6.21
N GLN A 186 -34.57 62.08 6.79
CA GLN A 186 -33.94 62.88 7.84
C GLN A 186 -33.42 64.23 7.32
N GLN A 187 -32.86 64.28 6.11
CA GLN A 187 -32.50 65.56 5.49
C GLN A 187 -33.71 66.42 5.17
N GLN A 188 -34.81 65.83 4.69
CA GLN A 188 -36.07 66.56 4.50
C GLN A 188 -36.66 67.03 5.83
N GLN A 189 -36.57 66.25 6.92
CA GLN A 189 -37.01 66.68 8.24
C GLN A 189 -36.11 67.79 8.81
N GLN A 190 -34.79 67.76 8.59
CA GLN A 190 -33.92 68.87 9.00
C GLN A 190 -34.18 70.14 8.19
N GLN A 191 -34.42 70.03 6.89
CA GLN A 191 -34.84 71.17 6.08
C GLN A 191 -36.23 71.69 6.49
N GLN A 192 -37.18 70.81 6.82
CA GLN A 192 -38.47 71.20 7.37
C GLN A 192 -38.35 71.83 8.77
N GLN A 193 -37.40 71.40 9.61
CA GLN A 193 -37.16 72.05 10.92
C GLN A 193 -36.49 73.41 10.76
N GLN A 194 -35.56 73.59 9.81
CA GLN A 194 -35.01 74.90 9.49
C GLN A 194 -36.06 75.83 8.87
N GLN A 195 -36.92 75.31 7.99
CA GLN A 195 -38.08 76.05 7.49
C GLN A 195 -39.11 76.31 8.58
N GLN A 196 -39.34 75.41 9.55
CA GLN A 196 -40.21 75.64 10.70
C GLN A 196 -39.62 76.66 11.68
N GLN A 197 -38.30 76.76 11.83
CA GLN A 197 -37.70 77.84 12.60
C GLN A 197 -37.83 79.19 11.89
N GLN A 198 -37.70 79.23 10.56
CA GLN A 198 -38.01 80.43 9.77
C GLN A 198 -39.52 80.75 9.77
N GLN A 199 -40.39 79.73 9.76
CA GLN A 199 -41.84 79.88 9.83
C GLN A 199 -42.36 80.10 11.25
N GLN A 200 -41.63 79.77 12.33
CA GLN A 200 -41.99 80.23 13.68
C GLN A 200 -41.63 81.71 13.86
N GLN A 201 -40.65 82.21 13.10
CA GLN A 201 -40.40 83.65 12.99
C GLN A 201 -41.44 84.37 12.10
N GLN A 202 -42.03 83.71 11.09
CA GLN A 202 -43.14 84.26 10.30
C GLN A 202 -44.54 83.89 10.83
N GLY A 203 -44.64 82.93 11.75
CA GLY A 203 -45.86 82.29 12.23
C GLY A 203 -46.46 82.92 13.48
N GLN A 204 -45.81 83.95 14.04
CA GLN A 204 -46.53 84.97 14.83
C GLN A 204 -47.36 85.91 13.94
N GLN A 205 -47.28 85.82 12.60
CA GLN A 205 -48.08 86.65 11.70
C GLN A 205 -49.19 85.93 10.94
N GLN A 206 -49.28 84.61 10.94
CA GLN A 206 -50.39 83.93 10.24
C GLN A 206 -50.93 82.76 11.04
N GLN A 207 -51.56 83.08 12.18
CA GLN A 207 -52.84 82.45 12.49
C GLN A 207 -53.83 82.85 11.40
N GLN A 208 -54.04 82.02 10.38
CA GLN A 208 -55.33 81.88 9.68
C GLN A 208 -55.25 80.81 8.58
N GLY A 209 -56.20 79.88 8.60
CA GLY A 209 -56.51 78.97 7.50
C GLY A 209 -55.93 77.57 7.69
N GLN A 210 -56.62 76.64 8.36
CA GLN A 210 -57.58 75.70 7.73
C GLN A 210 -56.93 74.86 6.63
N GLN A 211 -56.71 73.55 6.78
CA GLN A 211 -57.63 72.39 6.97
C GLN A 211 -57.66 71.54 5.69
N GLN A 212 -57.51 70.22 5.88
CA GLN A 212 -58.02 69.10 5.04
C GLN A 212 -57.25 68.83 3.73
N GLN A 213 -56.99 67.61 3.24
CA GLN A 213 -57.48 66.22 3.43
C GLN A 213 -56.36 65.27 2.86
N GLN A 214 -56.05 64.10 3.44
CA GLN A 214 -56.53 62.73 3.09
C GLN A 214 -56.40 62.36 1.60
N GLN A 215 -55.99 61.17 1.12
CA GLN A 215 -55.65 59.83 1.64
C GLN A 215 -55.26 58.93 0.41
N GLN A 216 -54.84 57.68 0.68
CA GLN A 216 -54.96 56.43 -0.15
C GLN A 216 -53.79 56.09 -1.10
N ARG A 217 -53.37 54.84 -1.35
CA ARG A 217 -53.57 53.45 -0.84
C ARG A 217 -52.47 52.57 -1.52
N GLU A 218 -51.85 51.59 -0.83
CA GLU A 218 -51.93 50.10 -1.05
C GLU A 218 -51.95 49.64 -2.53
N GLY A 219 -51.23 48.63 -3.03
CA GLY A 219 -50.36 47.53 -2.54
C GLY A 219 -50.06 46.59 -3.74
N GLU A 220 -49.24 45.52 -3.61
CA GLU A 220 -49.32 44.24 -4.39
C GLU A 220 -48.21 43.20 -4.06
N ASP A 221 -48.58 41.90 -4.16
CA ASP A 221 -47.90 40.64 -3.74
C ASP A 221 -47.02 39.93 -4.83
N PRO A 222 -46.19 38.90 -4.49
CA PRO A 222 -45.25 38.22 -5.40
C PRO A 222 -45.64 36.78 -5.85
N PRO A 223 -44.99 36.19 -6.90
CA PRO A 223 -45.25 34.82 -7.38
C PRO A 223 -44.11 33.79 -7.10
N PRO A 224 -44.30 32.47 -7.40
CA PRO A 224 -43.80 31.36 -6.59
C PRO A 224 -42.59 30.55 -7.12
N THR A 225 -42.09 29.66 -6.25
CA THR A 225 -40.91 28.79 -6.32
C THR A 225 -41.15 27.43 -7.04
N GLN A 226 -40.07 26.89 -7.67
CA GLN A 226 -39.97 25.52 -8.23
C GLN A 226 -39.01 24.64 -7.38
N PRO A 227 -39.14 23.29 -7.41
CA PRO A 227 -38.35 22.39 -6.57
C PRO A 227 -37.01 21.93 -7.21
N PRO A 228 -36.01 21.52 -6.40
CA PRO A 228 -34.66 21.20 -6.88
C PRO A 228 -34.53 19.77 -7.45
N GLN A 229 -33.72 19.62 -8.50
CA GLN A 229 -33.31 18.34 -9.08
C GLN A 229 -32.08 17.75 -8.34
N GLN A 230 -32.03 16.42 -8.24
CA GLN A 230 -30.96 15.65 -7.59
C GLN A 230 -29.64 15.64 -8.40
N PRO A 231 -28.47 15.55 -7.75
CA PRO A 231 -27.17 15.51 -8.43
C PRO A 231 -26.86 14.12 -9.03
N PRO A 232 -26.05 14.05 -10.10
CA PRO A 232 -25.62 12.81 -10.73
C PRO A 232 -24.52 12.08 -9.91
N PRO A 233 -24.34 10.76 -10.11
CA PRO A 233 -23.36 9.96 -9.37
C PRO A 233 -21.90 10.28 -9.77
N PRO A 234 -20.93 10.07 -8.86
CA PRO A 234 -19.52 10.33 -9.13
C PRO A 234 -18.92 9.37 -10.17
N PRO A 235 -17.83 9.77 -10.87
CA PRO A 235 -17.12 8.88 -11.79
C PRO A 235 -16.56 7.67 -11.04
N ALA A 236 -16.64 6.49 -11.66
CA ALA A 236 -16.11 5.26 -11.11
C ALA A 236 -14.63 5.43 -10.78
N ALA A 237 -14.26 5.18 -9.52
CA ALA A 237 -12.87 5.14 -9.09
C ALA A 237 -12.12 4.11 -9.94
N PHE A 238 -10.88 4.45 -10.35
CA PHE A 238 -9.99 3.51 -11.00
C PHE A 238 -9.80 2.29 -10.08
N ASP A 239 -10.17 1.11 -10.58
CA ASP A 239 -9.99 -0.16 -9.89
C ASP A 239 -8.76 -0.85 -10.50
N PRO A 240 -7.65 -0.97 -9.77
CA PRO A 240 -6.43 -1.62 -10.26
C PRO A 240 -6.54 -3.14 -10.31
N GLY A 241 -7.69 -3.75 -9.98
CA GLY A 241 -7.91 -5.20 -10.04
C GLY A 241 -7.42 -5.97 -8.81
N PHE A 242 -6.96 -5.27 -7.78
CA PHE A 242 -6.57 -5.81 -6.47
C PHE A 242 -6.77 -4.76 -5.37
N SER A 243 -6.87 -5.21 -4.12
CA SER A 243 -7.11 -4.35 -2.97
C SER A 243 -5.82 -4.03 -2.18
N PRO A 244 -5.82 -2.99 -1.32
CA PRO A 244 -4.72 -2.76 -0.38
C PRO A 244 -4.45 -3.95 0.53
N ALA A 245 -5.50 -4.70 0.91
CA ALA A 245 -5.34 -5.91 1.72
C ALA A 245 -4.57 -7.01 0.98
N ASP A 246 -4.77 -7.14 -0.34
CA ASP A 246 -4.05 -8.10 -1.16
C ASP A 246 -2.56 -7.77 -1.25
N ALA A 247 -2.22 -6.50 -1.51
CA ALA A 247 -0.83 -6.04 -1.57
C ALA A 247 -0.11 -6.21 -0.22
N LEU A 248 -0.78 -5.89 0.89
CA LEU A 248 -0.21 -6.08 2.22
C LEU A 248 -0.08 -7.56 2.60
N ALA A 249 -1.00 -8.42 2.16
CA ALA A 249 -0.90 -9.86 2.38
C ALA A 249 0.25 -10.48 1.55
N ALA A 250 0.45 -10.02 0.32
CA ALA A 250 1.59 -10.42 -0.51
C ALA A 250 2.91 -9.99 0.14
N HIS A 251 3.04 -8.71 0.51
CA HIS A 251 4.22 -8.20 1.22
C HIS A 251 4.49 -8.95 2.53
N ALA A 252 3.46 -9.21 3.32
CA ALA A 252 3.63 -9.97 4.57
C ALA A 252 4.09 -11.42 4.36
N ALA A 253 3.82 -11.99 3.18
CA ALA A 253 4.15 -13.36 2.84
C ALA A 253 5.46 -13.51 2.05
N LYS A 254 5.95 -12.46 1.38
CA LYS A 254 7.10 -12.45 0.45
C LYS A 254 8.31 -13.26 0.94
N SER A 255 8.83 -12.92 2.11
CA SER A 255 10.04 -13.57 2.66
C SER A 255 9.75 -14.78 3.56
N PHE A 256 8.89 -15.68 3.08
CA PHE A 256 8.50 -16.91 3.82
C PHE A 256 9.63 -17.93 3.91
N ASP A 257 10.54 -17.93 2.94
CA ASP A 257 11.78 -18.71 2.89
C ASP A 257 12.67 -18.41 4.11
N TYR A 258 12.98 -17.13 4.38
CA TYR A 258 13.72 -16.71 5.57
C TYR A 258 13.03 -17.14 6.87
N ARG A 259 11.70 -16.94 6.95
CA ARG A 259 10.91 -17.36 8.12
C ARG A 259 10.93 -18.88 8.31
N LEU A 260 10.84 -19.64 7.23
CA LEU A 260 10.96 -21.09 7.25
C LEU A 260 12.34 -21.52 7.74
N LEU A 261 13.41 -20.91 7.23
CA LEU A 261 14.79 -21.20 7.65
C LEU A 261 14.98 -20.92 9.16
N HIS A 262 14.38 -19.85 9.70
CA HIS A 262 14.42 -19.59 11.15
C HIS A 262 13.72 -20.69 11.97
N LEU A 263 12.56 -21.16 11.52
CA LEU A 263 11.86 -22.25 12.18
C LEU A 263 12.69 -23.53 12.11
N LEU A 264 13.29 -23.83 10.95
CA LEU A 264 14.13 -25.00 10.76
C LEU A 264 15.39 -24.97 11.63
N LEU A 265 16.06 -23.82 11.77
CA LEU A 265 17.22 -23.70 12.66
C LEU A 265 16.89 -24.12 14.10
N GLN A 266 15.73 -23.72 14.62
CA GLN A 266 15.33 -24.06 15.98
C GLN A 266 14.98 -25.55 16.11
N ARG A 267 14.31 -26.12 15.11
CA ARG A 267 14.05 -27.58 15.03
C ARG A 267 15.34 -28.38 14.96
N LEU A 268 16.29 -27.97 14.11
CA LEU A 268 17.60 -28.62 13.93
C LEU A 268 18.48 -28.50 15.18
N ALA A 269 18.40 -27.37 15.89
CA ALA A 269 19.07 -27.16 17.17
C ALA A 269 18.42 -27.93 18.34
N GLY A 270 17.22 -28.48 18.15
CA GLY A 270 16.44 -29.10 19.22
C GLY A 270 15.92 -28.10 20.26
N ALA A 271 15.77 -26.83 19.86
CA ALA A 271 15.30 -25.74 20.70
C ALA A 271 13.78 -25.51 20.50
N PRO A 272 13.05 -25.06 21.55
CA PRO A 272 11.69 -24.57 21.38
C PRO A 272 11.68 -23.26 20.58
N TYR A 273 10.54 -22.92 19.97
CA TYR A 273 10.39 -21.67 19.24
C TYR A 273 10.53 -20.44 20.15
N ASP A 274 11.56 -19.62 19.88
CA ASP A 274 11.73 -18.28 20.42
C ASP A 274 10.76 -17.33 19.71
N GLU A 275 9.53 -17.28 20.22
CA GLU A 275 8.46 -16.43 19.67
C GLU A 275 8.82 -14.94 19.68
N ALA A 276 9.66 -14.49 20.62
CA ALA A 276 10.07 -13.09 20.68
C ALA A 276 11.00 -12.76 19.51
N LEU A 277 12.00 -13.63 19.26
CA LEU A 277 12.91 -13.49 18.13
C LEU A 277 12.18 -13.66 16.79
N LEU A 278 11.32 -14.67 16.65
CA LEU A 278 10.55 -14.92 15.42
C LEU A 278 9.62 -13.75 15.09
N ALA A 279 8.94 -13.17 16.09
CA ALA A 279 8.10 -12.00 15.89
C ALA A 279 8.92 -10.78 15.46
N PHE A 280 10.11 -10.57 16.06
CA PHE A 280 11.02 -9.51 15.65
C PHE A 280 11.46 -9.69 14.18
N MET A 281 11.97 -10.87 13.82
CA MET A 281 12.46 -11.15 12.46
C MET A 281 11.34 -10.98 11.43
N ALA A 282 10.12 -11.43 11.71
CA ALA A 282 8.99 -11.25 10.79
C ALA A 282 8.66 -9.78 10.47
N VAL A 283 8.98 -8.83 11.37
CA VAL A 283 8.82 -7.39 11.11
C VAL A 283 10.09 -6.79 10.48
N ASP A 284 11.27 -7.26 10.90
CA ASP A 284 12.56 -6.86 10.34
C ASP A 284 12.63 -7.20 8.84
N GLU A 285 12.30 -8.43 8.45
CA GLU A 285 12.28 -8.86 7.05
C GLU A 285 11.32 -8.02 6.21
N ARG A 286 10.14 -7.65 6.73
CA ARG A 286 9.20 -6.79 5.99
C ARG A 286 9.78 -5.41 5.70
N LEU A 287 10.65 -4.89 6.57
CA LEU A 287 11.36 -3.63 6.33
C LEU A 287 12.48 -3.84 5.32
N VAL A 288 13.24 -4.93 5.43
CA VAL A 288 14.25 -5.31 4.42
C VAL A 288 13.60 -5.43 3.03
N ASP A 289 12.47 -6.14 2.91
CA ASP A 289 11.70 -6.28 1.68
C ASP A 289 11.29 -4.93 1.08
N ILE A 290 10.90 -3.95 1.90
CA ILE A 290 10.59 -2.60 1.41
C ILE A 290 11.86 -1.91 0.89
N GLY A 291 13.01 -2.13 1.56
CA GLY A 291 14.29 -1.55 1.16
C GLY A 291 14.75 -2.08 -0.19
N ASP A 292 14.65 -3.40 -0.35
CA ASP A 292 14.95 -4.10 -1.60
C ASP A 292 13.97 -3.66 -2.69
N ASP A 293 12.66 -3.63 -2.43
CA ASP A 293 11.64 -3.15 -3.39
C ASP A 293 11.88 -1.69 -3.84
N LEU A 294 12.36 -0.82 -2.95
CA LEU A 294 12.67 0.56 -3.33
C LEU A 294 13.96 0.65 -4.17
N THR A 295 14.90 -0.25 -3.94
CA THR A 295 16.17 -0.33 -4.67
C THR A 295 15.98 -0.95 -6.04
N ASP A 296 15.24 -2.06 -6.11
CA ASP A 296 15.03 -2.90 -7.29
C ASP A 296 13.79 -2.50 -8.10
N TYR A 297 13.14 -1.38 -7.75
CA TYR A 297 11.88 -0.94 -8.35
C TYR A 297 11.88 -0.95 -9.89
N GLU A 298 12.95 -0.47 -10.51
CA GLU A 298 13.05 -0.42 -11.97
C GLU A 298 13.14 -1.84 -12.57
N ASP A 299 13.99 -2.69 -11.98
CA ASP A 299 14.18 -4.08 -12.40
C ASP A 299 12.89 -4.90 -12.20
N ASP A 300 12.17 -4.69 -11.10
CA ASP A 300 10.87 -5.33 -10.85
C ASP A 300 9.80 -4.90 -11.86
N VAL A 301 9.80 -3.64 -12.29
CA VAL A 301 8.93 -3.16 -13.37
C VAL A 301 9.29 -3.82 -14.70
N VAL A 302 10.58 -4.04 -14.98
CA VAL A 302 11.07 -4.76 -16.16
C VAL A 302 10.63 -6.22 -16.15
N ALA A 303 10.88 -6.92 -15.04
CA ALA A 303 10.57 -8.33 -14.84
C ALA A 303 9.07 -8.60 -14.66
N ASN A 304 8.27 -7.56 -14.40
CA ASN A 304 6.87 -7.66 -13.98
C ASN A 304 6.70 -8.45 -12.68
N SER A 305 7.62 -8.26 -11.74
CA SER A 305 7.64 -8.88 -10.42
C SER A 305 6.81 -8.08 -9.40
N PHE A 306 6.46 -8.74 -8.29
CA PHE A 306 5.75 -8.06 -7.21
C PHE A 306 6.69 -7.15 -6.43
N ASN A 307 6.27 -5.90 -6.32
CA ASN A 307 6.98 -4.85 -5.61
C ASN A 307 5.94 -4.01 -4.85
N VAL A 308 6.14 -3.84 -3.54
CA VAL A 308 5.15 -3.18 -2.68
C VAL A 308 4.98 -1.70 -3.02
N TYR A 309 6.05 -1.01 -3.42
CA TYR A 309 5.96 0.38 -3.86
C TYR A 309 5.19 0.50 -5.18
N ARG A 310 5.48 -0.38 -6.15
CA ARG A 310 4.71 -0.50 -7.40
C ARG A 310 3.23 -0.73 -7.11
N ALA A 311 2.90 -1.69 -6.24
CA ALA A 311 1.52 -1.96 -5.85
C ALA A 311 0.85 -0.72 -5.22
N PHE A 312 1.54 0.01 -4.35
CA PHE A 312 1.04 1.25 -3.76
C PHE A 312 0.80 2.34 -4.81
N LEU A 313 1.63 2.46 -5.85
CA LEU A 313 1.41 3.41 -6.95
C LEU A 313 0.12 3.13 -7.72
N HIS A 314 -0.22 1.85 -7.91
CA HIS A 314 -1.48 1.44 -8.56
C HIS A 314 -2.70 1.65 -7.65
N LEU A 315 -2.55 1.41 -6.34
CA LEU A 315 -3.64 1.54 -5.36
C LEU A 315 -3.95 2.98 -4.95
N HIS A 316 -2.91 3.81 -4.81
CA HIS A 316 -3.00 5.10 -4.14
C HIS A 316 -2.53 6.27 -5.00
N GLY A 317 -1.97 5.99 -6.18
CA GLY A 317 -1.51 6.99 -7.11
C GLY A 317 -0.51 7.97 -6.49
N PRO A 318 -0.72 9.30 -6.64
CA PRO A 318 0.22 10.30 -6.11
C PRO A 318 0.48 10.21 -4.60
N ASP A 319 -0.44 9.66 -3.82
CA ASP A 319 -0.31 9.54 -2.36
C ASP A 319 0.49 8.29 -1.93
N ALA A 320 0.93 7.45 -2.89
CA ALA A 320 1.62 6.19 -2.62
C ALA A 320 2.86 6.34 -1.73
N GLN A 321 3.73 7.32 -2.03
CA GLN A 321 4.95 7.55 -1.23
C GLN A 321 4.62 7.92 0.22
N LEU A 322 3.62 8.79 0.41
CA LEU A 322 3.20 9.21 1.75
C LEU A 322 2.63 8.03 2.55
N LEU A 323 1.80 7.21 1.91
CA LEU A 323 1.17 6.06 2.56
C LEU A 323 2.17 4.93 2.84
N LEU A 324 3.12 4.68 1.93
CA LEU A 324 4.19 3.72 2.17
C LEU A 324 5.16 4.21 3.26
N ALA A 325 5.52 5.50 3.27
CA ALA A 325 6.32 6.09 4.35
C ALA A 325 5.63 5.96 5.71
N ARG A 326 4.31 6.18 5.78
CA ARG A 326 3.54 5.93 7.01
C ARG A 326 3.60 4.47 7.43
N ARG A 327 3.46 3.54 6.50
CA ARG A 327 3.54 2.10 6.77
C ARG A 327 4.93 1.70 7.29
N ILE A 328 6.00 2.24 6.70
CA ILE A 328 7.37 2.08 7.17
C ILE A 328 7.48 2.54 8.63
N SER A 329 7.00 3.74 8.96
CA SER A 329 7.04 4.25 10.35
C SER A 329 6.26 3.36 11.33
N GLU A 330 5.14 2.78 10.91
CA GLU A 330 4.37 1.83 11.73
C GLU A 330 5.17 0.54 11.99
N LEU A 331 5.82 -0.01 10.96
CA LEU A 331 6.68 -1.20 11.07
C LEU A 331 7.93 -0.91 11.91
N GLU A 332 8.59 0.23 11.73
CA GLU A 332 9.75 0.64 12.55
C GLU A 332 9.38 0.77 14.03
N ALA A 333 8.21 1.34 14.34
CA ALA A 333 7.71 1.43 15.71
C ALA A 333 7.40 0.04 16.30
N GLU A 334 6.83 -0.87 15.52
CA GLU A 334 6.58 -2.25 15.92
C GLU A 334 7.90 -3.00 16.17
N ARG A 335 8.84 -2.90 15.22
CA ARG A 335 10.19 -3.46 15.32
C ARG A 335 10.91 -2.99 16.58
N ALA A 336 10.88 -1.69 16.87
CA ALA A 336 11.50 -1.13 18.08
C ALA A 336 10.89 -1.71 19.37
N ARG A 337 9.56 -1.89 19.41
CA ARG A 337 8.88 -2.53 20.55
C ARG A 337 9.27 -4.00 20.72
N LEU A 338 9.41 -4.74 19.61
CA LEU A 338 9.82 -6.14 19.63
C LEU A 338 11.29 -6.29 20.02
N LEU A 339 12.18 -5.46 19.47
CA LEU A 339 13.61 -5.41 19.80
C LEU A 339 13.84 -5.20 21.30
N ALA A 340 13.05 -4.33 21.94
CA ALA A 340 13.14 -4.07 23.38
C ALA A 340 12.84 -5.30 24.25
N ARG A 341 12.11 -6.28 23.72
CA ARG A 341 11.75 -7.54 24.43
C ARG A 341 12.80 -8.63 24.26
N LEU A 342 13.70 -8.51 23.30
CA LEU A 342 14.75 -9.51 23.06
C LEU A 342 15.82 -9.48 24.16
N PRO A 343 16.45 -10.60 24.51
CA PRO A 343 17.64 -10.65 25.35
C PRO A 343 18.77 -9.70 24.91
N GLU A 344 19.56 -9.21 25.87
CA GLU A 344 20.63 -8.24 25.62
C GLU A 344 21.67 -8.71 24.60
N ARG A 345 21.99 -10.01 24.59
CA ARG A 345 22.90 -10.59 23.59
C ARG A 345 22.36 -10.40 22.17
N GLN A 346 21.10 -10.73 21.92
CA GLN A 346 20.48 -10.58 20.60
C GLN A 346 20.39 -9.10 20.20
N ARG A 347 20.00 -8.21 21.11
CA ARG A 347 19.97 -6.76 20.83
C ARG A 347 21.33 -6.21 20.41
N ARG A 348 22.42 -6.66 21.05
CA ARG A 348 23.79 -6.25 20.69
C ARG A 348 24.20 -6.76 19.31
N LEU A 349 23.84 -7.99 18.96
CA LEU A 349 24.12 -8.56 17.64
C LEU A 349 23.38 -7.80 16.54
N ILE A 350 22.09 -7.51 16.75
CA ILE A 350 21.28 -6.71 15.82
C ILE A 350 21.89 -5.31 15.66
N ALA A 351 22.24 -4.64 16.75
CA ALA A 351 22.84 -3.31 16.70
C ALA A 351 24.20 -3.29 15.96
N ALA A 352 25.04 -4.32 16.17
CA ALA A 352 26.30 -4.46 15.44
C ALA A 352 26.05 -4.62 13.94
N ARG A 353 25.10 -5.49 13.55
CA ARG A 353 24.77 -5.71 12.14
C ARG A 353 24.22 -4.45 11.47
N GLN A 354 23.39 -3.68 12.18
CA GLN A 354 22.90 -2.40 11.67
C GLN A 354 24.04 -1.40 11.47
N ALA A 355 25.04 -1.38 12.35
CA ALA A 355 26.21 -0.51 12.18
C ALA A 355 27.03 -0.92 10.95
N ASP A 356 27.24 -2.23 10.73
CA ASP A 356 27.96 -2.75 9.56
C ASP A 356 27.22 -2.41 8.25
N ALA A 357 25.87 -2.47 8.26
CA ALA A 357 25.05 -2.10 7.11
C ALA A 357 25.02 -0.58 6.85
N ALA A 358 25.30 0.24 7.86
CA ALA A 358 25.22 1.69 7.76
C ALA A 358 26.47 2.36 7.14
N GLU A 359 27.52 1.63 6.75
CA GLU A 359 28.80 2.21 6.31
C GLU A 359 28.77 2.99 4.97
N GLY A 360 27.63 3.03 4.25
CA GLY A 360 27.43 3.82 3.01
C GLY A 360 26.83 5.22 3.23
N GLN A 361 27.20 6.22 2.42
CA GLN A 361 26.50 7.52 2.43
C GLN A 361 25.03 7.34 2.02
N GLY A 362 24.10 7.55 2.97
CA GLY A 362 22.66 7.46 2.72
C GLY A 362 22.00 6.13 3.12
N SER A 363 22.76 5.17 3.66
CA SER A 363 22.29 3.88 4.19
C SER A 363 21.17 3.99 5.24
N ASP A 364 21.12 5.11 5.96
CA ASP A 364 20.13 5.36 7.03
C ASP A 364 18.80 5.96 6.53
N LYS A 365 18.58 6.08 5.20
CA LYS A 365 17.43 6.79 4.64
C LYS A 365 16.69 5.99 3.58
N TRP A 366 15.36 5.94 3.72
CA TRP A 366 14.45 5.48 2.68
C TRP A 366 14.47 6.44 1.48
N VAL A 367 14.93 5.95 0.33
CA VAL A 367 14.96 6.71 -0.93
C VAL A 367 13.89 6.15 -1.85
N PHE A 368 12.89 6.97 -2.18
CA PHE A 368 11.83 6.57 -3.11
C PHE A 368 12.24 6.86 -4.56
N PRO A 369 12.22 5.85 -5.44
CA PRO A 369 12.48 6.07 -6.86
C PRO A 369 11.32 6.83 -7.52
N ALA A 370 11.63 7.47 -8.65
CA ALA A 370 10.63 8.20 -9.43
C ALA A 370 9.58 7.22 -10.00
N PRO A 371 8.27 7.48 -9.85
CA PRO A 371 7.24 6.60 -10.39
C PRO A 371 7.33 6.42 -11.91
N ILE A 372 7.36 5.16 -12.37
CA ILE A 372 7.29 4.82 -13.79
C ILE A 372 5.81 4.81 -14.22
N LEU A 373 5.31 5.95 -14.70
CA LEU A 373 3.89 6.08 -15.05
C LEU A 373 3.48 5.30 -16.31
N ARG A 374 4.45 5.00 -17.18
CA ARG A 374 4.23 4.27 -18.45
C ARG A 374 5.05 2.99 -18.49
N GLU A 375 4.68 2.05 -17.62
CA GLU A 375 5.43 0.81 -17.42
C GLU A 375 5.61 0.02 -18.73
N ARG A 376 4.59 -0.06 -19.60
CA ARG A 376 4.72 -0.80 -20.86
C ARG A 376 5.81 -0.22 -21.76
N ALA A 377 5.80 1.10 -21.92
CA ALA A 377 6.79 1.79 -22.73
C ALA A 377 8.18 1.73 -22.09
N PHE A 378 8.26 1.71 -20.75
CA PHE A 378 9.52 1.51 -20.03
C PHE A 378 10.10 0.12 -20.31
N ARG A 379 9.31 -0.94 -20.12
CA ARG A 379 9.69 -2.33 -20.44
C ARG A 379 10.17 -2.50 -21.88
N GLU A 380 9.49 -1.88 -22.85
CA GLU A 380 9.88 -1.95 -24.26
C GLU A 380 11.25 -1.30 -24.52
N ARG A 381 11.53 -0.13 -23.92
CA ARG A 381 12.82 0.55 -24.05
C ARG A 381 13.98 -0.24 -23.43
N GLU A 382 13.79 -0.79 -22.23
CA GLU A 382 14.85 -1.56 -21.55
C GLU A 382 15.19 -2.83 -22.33
N ARG A 383 14.19 -3.57 -22.82
CA ARG A 383 14.43 -4.74 -23.68
C ARG A 383 15.18 -4.40 -24.98
N GLU A 384 14.89 -3.24 -25.58
CA GLU A 384 15.61 -2.76 -26.75
C GLU A 384 17.07 -2.38 -26.41
N ALA A 385 17.28 -1.73 -25.26
CA ALA A 385 18.61 -1.37 -24.77
C ALA A 385 19.47 -2.61 -24.47
N GLU A 386 18.91 -3.61 -23.78
CA GLU A 386 19.57 -4.90 -23.54
C GLU A 386 19.90 -5.62 -24.84
N ALA A 387 18.95 -5.69 -25.78
CA ALA A 387 19.18 -6.30 -27.08
C ALA A 387 20.25 -5.57 -27.89
N ALA A 388 20.36 -4.24 -27.78
CA ALA A 388 21.40 -3.44 -28.41
C ALA A 388 22.77 -3.66 -27.74
N ALA A 389 22.81 -3.71 -26.41
CA ALA A 389 24.02 -4.00 -25.63
C ALA A 389 24.57 -5.39 -25.95
N ALA A 390 23.70 -6.41 -26.04
CA ALA A 390 24.06 -7.78 -26.44
C ALA A 390 24.61 -7.85 -27.88
N ARG A 391 24.23 -6.90 -28.75
CA ARG A 391 24.73 -6.78 -30.13
C ARG A 391 25.99 -5.90 -30.24
N GLY A 392 26.49 -5.33 -29.14
CA GLY A 392 27.67 -4.47 -29.13
C GLY A 392 27.45 -3.09 -29.79
N VAL A 393 26.21 -2.65 -29.96
CA VAL A 393 25.88 -1.35 -30.55
C VAL A 393 25.68 -0.35 -29.42
N LYS A 394 26.59 0.62 -29.27
CA LYS A 394 26.36 1.75 -28.35
C LYS A 394 25.18 2.60 -28.84
N PRO A 395 24.30 3.09 -27.94
CA PRO A 395 23.24 4.01 -28.33
C PRO A 395 23.85 5.31 -28.89
N ALA A 396 23.22 5.84 -29.94
CA ALA A 396 23.62 7.04 -30.66
C ALA A 396 23.17 8.33 -29.97
#